data_AF-A0A950LY20-F1
#
_entry.id   AF-A0A950LY20-F1
#
_cell.length_a   1.000
_cell.length_b   1.000
_cell.length_c   1.000
_cell.angle_alpha   90.00
_cell.angle_beta   90.00
_cell.angle_gamma   90.00
#
_symmetry.space_group_name_H-M   'P 1'
#
loop_
_entity.id
_entity.type
_entity.pdbx_description
1 polymer ?
#
loop_
_entity_poly.entity_id
_entity_poly.type
_entity_poly.pdbx_seq_one_letter_code
_entity_poly.pdbx_strand_id
1 'polypeptide(L)'
;MKKAIVSFAALAALGLATAAPAATLDQVKQKGFLACGANGTLAGFGIPDDKGNWTGLDVDFCRAVAAAIFGDPTKVKFIALNAKD
;
A
#
# COMPACT_ATOMS: atom_id res chain seq x y z
N MET A 1 -48.35 -19.62 31.22
CA MET A 1 -47.35 -20.08 30.24
C MET A 1 -47.40 -19.17 29.00
N LYS A 2 -46.80 -17.99 29.02
CA LYS A 2 -46.79 -17.03 27.89
C LYS A 2 -45.51 -16.17 27.82
N LYS A 3 -44.37 -16.68 28.29
CA LYS A 3 -43.07 -15.98 28.25
C LYS A 3 -42.10 -16.76 27.35
N ALA A 4 -42.21 -16.62 26.04
CA ALA A 4 -41.26 -17.26 25.11
C ALA A 4 -41.20 -16.61 23.71
N ILE A 5 -41.31 -15.29 23.59
CA ILE A 5 -41.21 -14.61 22.28
C ILE A 5 -40.30 -13.36 22.31
N VAL A 6 -39.27 -13.35 23.17
CA VAL A 6 -38.30 -12.23 23.16
C VAL A 6 -36.88 -12.79 23.19
N SER A 7 -36.44 -13.46 22.13
CA SER A 7 -35.03 -13.88 22.02
C SER A 7 -34.50 -14.04 20.58
N PHE A 8 -35.11 -13.41 19.56
CA PHE A 8 -34.59 -13.51 18.18
C PHE A 8 -34.06 -12.19 17.58
N ALA A 9 -34.01 -11.10 18.36
CA ALA A 9 -33.57 -9.79 17.86
C ALA A 9 -32.08 -9.47 18.12
N ALA A 10 -31.32 -10.33 18.80
CA ALA A 10 -29.96 -10.01 19.24
C ALA A 10 -28.83 -10.49 18.32
N LEU A 11 -29.13 -11.17 17.20
CA LEU A 11 -28.10 -11.78 16.34
C LEU A 11 -27.80 -11.01 15.03
N ALA A 12 -28.32 -9.79 14.86
CA ALA A 12 -28.09 -8.98 13.66
C ALA A 12 -26.93 -7.97 13.78
N ALA A 13 -26.30 -7.83 14.95
CA ALA A 13 -25.33 -6.76 15.22
C ALA A 13 -23.84 -7.16 15.05
N LEU A 14 -23.53 -8.42 14.71
CA LEU A 14 -22.15 -8.93 14.67
C LEU A 14 -21.54 -9.01 13.24
N GLY A 15 -22.24 -8.54 12.21
CA GLY A 15 -21.89 -8.81 10.81
C GLY A 15 -21.28 -7.67 9.99
N LEU A 16 -21.11 -6.47 10.54
CA LEU A 16 -20.59 -5.31 9.79
C LEU A 16 -19.15 -4.99 10.21
N ALA A 17 -18.26 -5.98 10.11
CA ALA A 17 -16.86 -5.67 9.84
C ALA A 17 -16.79 -5.24 8.37
N THR A 18 -17.13 -3.97 8.08
CA THR A 18 -16.84 -3.37 6.79
C THR A 18 -15.32 -3.38 6.64
N ALA A 19 -14.80 -4.33 5.86
CA ALA A 19 -13.43 -4.24 5.36
C ALA A 19 -13.32 -2.84 4.73
N ALA A 20 -12.48 -1.97 5.30
CA ALA A 20 -12.19 -0.70 4.68
C ALA A 20 -11.75 -1.02 3.25
N PRO A 21 -12.40 -0.48 2.20
CA PRO A 21 -11.93 -0.69 0.83
C PRO A 21 -10.44 -0.36 0.79
N ALA A 22 -9.67 -1.12 0.00
CA ALA A 22 -8.24 -0.94 -0.18
C ALA A 22 -7.97 0.38 -0.93
N ALA A 23 -8.33 1.51 -0.31
CA ALA A 23 -8.38 2.84 -0.88
C ALA A 23 -7.01 3.21 -1.45
N THR A 24 -5.94 2.78 -0.80
CA THR A 24 -4.57 2.99 -1.27
C THR A 24 -4.30 2.25 -2.59
N LEU A 25 -4.66 0.96 -2.70
CA LEU A 25 -4.42 0.20 -3.93
C LEU A 25 -5.26 0.73 -5.09
N ASP A 26 -6.52 1.07 -4.83
CA ASP A 26 -7.40 1.66 -5.83
C ASP A 26 -6.88 3.02 -6.30
N GLN A 27 -6.41 3.87 -5.37
CA GLN A 27 -5.75 5.13 -5.71
C GLN A 27 -4.47 4.93 -6.52
N VAL A 28 -3.64 3.94 -6.18
CA VAL A 28 -2.42 3.61 -6.93
C VAL A 28 -2.77 3.16 -8.36
N LYS A 29 -3.77 2.28 -8.50
CA LYS A 29 -4.26 1.84 -9.82
C LYS A 29 -4.84 2.99 -10.63
N GLN A 30 -5.64 3.87 -10.03
CA GLN A 30 -6.19 5.06 -10.67
C GLN A 30 -5.10 6.06 -11.12
N LYS A 31 -4.03 6.22 -10.33
CA LYS A 31 -2.87 7.05 -10.70
C LYS A 31 -2.04 6.45 -11.84
N GLY A 32 -2.07 5.12 -12.00
CA GLY A 32 -1.32 4.39 -13.01
C GLY A 32 0.18 4.24 -12.72
N PHE A 33 0.62 4.56 -11.50
CA PHE A 33 1.99 4.31 -11.04
C PHE A 33 2.03 4.25 -9.49
N LEU A 34 3.02 3.55 -8.95
CA LEU A 34 3.33 3.53 -7.52
C LEU A 34 4.22 4.72 -7.15
N ALA A 35 3.76 5.61 -6.26
CA ALA A 35 4.63 6.58 -5.62
C ALA A 35 5.34 5.91 -4.44
N CYS A 36 6.63 5.63 -4.59
CA CYS A 36 7.43 4.91 -3.60
C CYS A 36 8.36 5.87 -2.86
N GLY A 37 8.29 5.86 -1.52
CA GLY A 37 9.31 6.48 -0.68
C GLY A 37 10.52 5.57 -0.57
N ALA A 38 11.71 6.10 -0.81
CA ALA A 38 12.97 5.40 -0.60
C ALA A 38 13.91 6.29 0.22
N ASN A 39 14.83 5.69 0.96
CA ASN A 39 15.94 6.46 1.51
C ASN A 39 16.69 7.11 0.34
N GLY A 40 17.00 8.41 0.41
CA GLY A 40 17.68 9.12 -0.69
C GLY A 40 19.20 9.20 -0.52
N THR A 41 19.73 8.76 0.62
CA THR A 41 21.12 9.01 1.04
C THR A 41 21.84 7.78 1.59
N LEU A 42 21.17 6.63 1.67
CA LEU A 42 21.69 5.40 2.25
C LEU A 42 22.02 4.38 1.17
N ALA A 43 23.32 4.18 0.94
CA ALA A 43 23.82 3.21 -0.01
C ALA A 43 23.32 1.80 0.33
N GLY A 44 22.85 1.08 -0.69
CA GLY A 44 22.26 -0.25 -0.55
C GLY A 44 20.76 -0.27 -0.27
N PHE A 45 20.14 0.87 0.10
CA PHE A 45 18.68 0.97 0.32
C PHE A 45 18.01 1.80 -0.77
N GLY A 46 18.45 3.05 -0.91
CA GLY A 46 18.03 3.93 -1.98
C GLY A 46 19.05 5.03 -2.19
N ILE A 47 19.66 5.04 -3.38
CA ILE A 47 20.52 6.13 -3.83
C ILE A 47 20.21 6.40 -5.30
N PRO A 48 19.83 7.63 -5.65
CA PRO A 48 19.83 8.08 -7.03
C PRO A 48 21.26 8.37 -7.50
N ASP A 49 21.57 8.02 -8.74
CA ASP A 49 22.77 8.52 -9.43
C ASP A 49 22.55 9.92 -10.03
N ASP A 50 23.58 10.50 -10.64
CA ASP A 50 23.53 11.83 -11.28
C ASP A 50 22.54 11.90 -12.47
N LYS A 51 22.10 10.76 -12.98
CA LYS A 51 21.12 10.63 -14.07
C LYS A 51 19.70 10.38 -13.53
N GLY A 52 19.54 10.31 -12.21
CA GLY A 52 18.28 10.03 -11.54
C GLY A 52 17.88 8.56 -11.54
N ASN A 53 18.79 7.62 -11.85
CA ASN A 53 18.54 6.20 -11.71
C ASN A 53 18.68 5.79 -10.26
N TRP A 54 17.62 5.17 -9.73
CA TRP A 54 17.59 4.70 -8.36
C TRP A 54 18.09 3.26 -8.27
N THR A 55 18.87 2.96 -7.23
CA THR A 55 19.33 1.60 -6.91
C THR A 55 19.28 1.35 -5.40
N GLY A 56 19.12 0.08 -5.02
CA GLY A 56 19.09 -0.37 -3.62
C GLY A 56 17.84 -1.19 -3.27
N LEU A 57 17.80 -1.69 -2.04
CA LEU A 57 16.75 -2.56 -1.52
C LEU A 57 15.35 -1.95 -1.62
N ASP A 58 15.15 -0.70 -1.18
CA ASP A 58 13.86 -0.01 -1.23
C ASP A 58 13.37 0.10 -2.67
N VAL A 59 14.32 0.38 -3.58
CA VAL A 59 14.06 0.58 -5.00
C VAL A 59 13.61 -0.72 -5.66
N ASP A 60 14.34 -1.81 -5.41
CA ASP A 60 14.03 -3.12 -5.99
C ASP A 60 12.72 -3.69 -5.40
N PHE A 61 12.48 -3.47 -4.12
CA PHE A 61 11.22 -3.81 -3.49
C PHE A 61 10.05 -3.05 -4.14
N CYS A 62 10.18 -1.74 -4.34
CA CYS A 62 9.14 -0.94 -4.99
C CYS A 62 8.93 -1.30 -6.46
N ARG A 63 9.98 -1.66 -7.20
CA ARG A 63 9.85 -2.21 -8.56
C ARG A 63 9.10 -3.53 -8.57
N ALA A 64 9.37 -4.42 -7.61
CA ALA A 64 8.65 -5.68 -7.47
C ALA A 64 7.16 -5.46 -7.16
N VAL A 65 6.83 -4.51 -6.27
CA VAL A 65 5.45 -4.14 -5.99
C VAL A 65 4.78 -3.51 -7.22
N ALA A 66 5.46 -2.63 -7.96
CA ALA A 66 4.94 -2.06 -9.20
C ALA A 66 4.66 -3.15 -10.25
N ALA A 67 5.57 -4.11 -10.41
CA ALA A 67 5.36 -5.27 -11.27
C ALA A 67 4.15 -6.11 -10.84
N ALA A 68 3.96 -6.32 -9.53
CA ALA A 68 2.80 -7.05 -9.02
C ALA A 68 1.47 -6.34 -9.26
N ILE A 69 1.44 -5.01 -9.23
CA ILE A 69 0.22 -4.21 -9.44
C ILE A 69 -0.09 -4.02 -10.92
N PHE A 70 0.94 -3.73 -11.73
CA PHE A 70 0.79 -3.24 -13.11
C PHE A 70 1.32 -4.19 -14.20
N GLY A 71 2.04 -5.25 -13.82
CA GLY A 71 2.79 -6.08 -14.78
C GLY A 71 4.03 -5.38 -15.35
N ASP A 72 4.42 -4.23 -14.81
CA ASP A 72 5.50 -3.39 -15.32
C ASP A 72 6.29 -2.78 -14.15
N PRO A 73 7.57 -3.19 -13.93
CA PRO A 73 8.39 -2.68 -12.83
C PRO A 73 8.77 -1.20 -13.01
N THR A 74 8.58 -0.62 -14.20
CA THR A 74 8.88 0.79 -14.48
C THR A 74 7.76 1.73 -14.04
N LYS A 75 6.59 1.21 -13.64
CA LYS A 75 5.43 1.99 -13.13
C LYS A 75 5.63 2.45 -11.68
N VAL A 76 6.78 3.04 -11.40
CA VAL A 76 7.16 3.55 -10.08
C VAL A 76 7.76 4.96 -10.21
N LYS A 77 7.44 5.83 -9.24
CA LYS A 77 8.10 7.12 -9.06
C LYS A 77 8.69 7.18 -7.65
N PHE A 78 9.99 7.43 -7.57
CA PHE A 78 10.71 7.50 -6.31
C PHE A 78 10.64 8.89 -5.70
N ILE A 79 10.38 8.95 -4.40
CA ILE A 79 10.37 10.15 -3.58
C ILE A 79 11.44 9.96 -2.51
N ALA A 80 12.43 10.85 -2.48
CA ALA A 80 13.47 10.83 -1.46
C ALA A 80 12.86 11.14 -0.09
N LEU A 81 12.96 10.21 0.84
CA LEU A 81 12.59 10.40 2.24
C LEU A 81 13.85 10.44 3.10
N ASN A 82 13.76 11.17 4.21
CA ASN A 82 14.75 11.11 5.27
C ASN A 82 14.23 10.18 6.38
N ALA A 83 15.14 9.58 7.15
CA ALA A 83 14.79 8.67 8.25
C ALA A 83 14.44 9.43 9.56
N LYS A 84 14.29 10.75 9.50
CA LYS A 84 14.07 11.57 10.68
C LYS A 84 12.59 11.88 10.79
N ASP A 85 11.93 11.14 11.66
CA ASP A 85 10.79 11.55 12.51
C ASP A 85 10.67 10.53 13.64
#